data_AF-A0A392TPG4-F1
#
_entry.id   AF-A0A392TPG4-F1
#
_cell.length_a   1.000
_cell.length_b   1.000
_cell.length_c   1.000
_cell.angle_alpha   90.00
_cell.angle_beta   90.00
_cell.angle_gamma   90.00
#
_symmetry.space_group_name_H-M   'P 1'
#
loop_
_entity.id
_entity.type
_entity.pdbx_description
1 polymer ?
#
loop_
_entity_poly.entity_id
_entity_poly.type
_entity_poly.pdbx_seq_one_letter_code
_entity_poly.pdbx_strand_id
1 'polypeptide(L)' 'MMSVLDVQEMLGLPLLGVIPEDSEVIRSTNRGYPLVLNKPPTLAGLAFEQAAWRLVEQDSMQAVMVEEEPKRG' A
#
# COMPACT_ATOMS: atom_id res chain seq x y z
N MET A 1 -18.60 -2.05 -7.25
CA MET A 1 -17.92 -1.00 -6.45
C MET A 1 -17.36 0.01 -7.43
N MET A 2 -17.38 1.31 -7.13
CA MET A 2 -16.70 2.31 -7.97
C MET A 2 -15.22 1.95 -8.07
N SER A 3 -14.61 2.16 -9.24
CA SER A 3 -13.18 1.90 -9.42
C SER A 3 -12.37 3.03 -8.77
N VAL A 4 -11.09 2.74 -8.50
CA VAL A 4 -10.14 3.77 -8.02
C VAL A 4 -10.03 4.92 -9.02
N LEU A 5 -10.08 4.60 -10.32
CA LEU A 5 -10.01 5.59 -11.39
C LEU A 5 -11.21 6.55 -11.35
N ASP A 6 -12.43 6.04 -11.19
CA ASP A 6 -13.64 6.87 -11.10
C ASP A 6 -13.55 7.86 -9.92
N VAL A 7 -13.02 7.41 -8.79
CA VAL A 7 -12.84 8.26 -7.59
C VAL A 7 -11.80 9.34 -7.83
N GLN A 8 -10.69 9.03 -8.49
CA GLN A 8 -9.67 10.02 -8.84
C GLN A 8 -10.18 11.06 -9.82
N GLU A 9 -10.91 10.65 -10.86
CA GLU A 9 -11.50 11.56 -11.84
C GLU A 9 -12.54 12.49 -11.20
N MET A 10 -13.37 11.97 -10.29
CA MET A 10 -14.38 12.76 -9.59
C MET A 10 -13.79 13.78 -8.61
N LEU A 11 -12.74 13.42 -7.88
CA LEU A 11 -12.13 14.29 -6.86
C LEU A 11 -11.09 15.26 -7.45
N GLY A 12 -10.46 14.90 -8.57
CA GLY A 12 -9.42 15.72 -9.20
C GLY A 12 -8.13 15.85 -8.36
N LEU A 13 -7.86 14.86 -7.49
CA LEU A 13 -6.71 14.85 -6.58
C LEU A 13 -5.76 13.68 -6.90
N PRO A 14 -4.43 13.86 -6.70
CA PRO A 14 -3.49 12.76 -6.82
C PRO A 14 -3.77 11.70 -5.74
N LEU A 15 -3.67 10.43 -6.13
CA LEU A 15 -3.92 9.31 -5.24
C LEU A 15 -2.66 8.98 -4.44
N LEU A 16 -2.74 9.09 -3.12
CA LEU A 16 -1.63 8.72 -2.24
C LEU A 16 -1.44 7.19 -2.17
N GLY A 17 -2.53 6.43 -2.03
CA GLY A 17 -2.49 4.97 -1.96
C GLY A 17 -3.88 4.35 -1.84
N VAL A 18 -3.96 3.04 -1.99
CA VAL A 18 -5.20 2.25 -1.87
C VAL A 18 -4.99 1.17 -0.82
N ILE A 19 -5.86 1.13 0.17
CA ILE A 19 -5.82 0.11 1.22
C ILE A 19 -6.84 -0.98 0.87
N PRO A 20 -6.41 -2.23 0.62
CA PRO A 20 -7.34 -3.32 0.36
C PRO A 20 -8.15 -3.65 1.63
N GLU A 21 -9.34 -4.21 1.44
CA GLU A 21 -10.13 -4.71 2.55
C GLU A 21 -9.40 -5.89 3.22
N ASP A 22 -9.16 -5.77 4.52
CA ASP A 22 -8.37 -6.73 5.29
C ASP A 22 -8.98 -6.89 6.70
N SER A 23 -9.41 -8.11 7.02
CA SER A 23 -9.99 -8.43 8.33
C SER A 23 -8.99 -8.31 9.49
N GLU A 24 -7.68 -8.29 9.22
CA GLU A 24 -6.67 -8.00 10.24
C GLU A 24 -6.75 -6.55 10.75
N VAL A 25 -7.29 -5.60 9.98
CA VAL A 25 -7.48 -4.22 10.44
C VAL A 25 -8.33 -4.22 11.71
N ILE A 26 -9.49 -4.90 11.68
CA ILE A 26 -10.40 -5.02 12.84
C ILE A 26 -9.70 -5.72 14.01
N ARG A 27 -8.98 -6.81 13.74
CA ARG A 27 -8.26 -7.56 14.79
C ARG A 27 -7.13 -6.76 15.42
N SER A 28 -6.45 -5.91 14.66
CA SER A 28 -5.36 -5.05 15.13
C SER A 28 -5.88 -3.92 16.01
N THR A 29 -6.98 -3.26 15.60
CA THR A 29 -7.68 -2.22 16.36
C THR A 29 -8.16 -2.75 17.71
N ASN A 30 -8.82 -3.91 17.74
CA ASN A 30 -9.33 -4.51 18.98
C ASN A 30 -8.20 -4.94 19.94
N ARG A 31 -7.02 -5.28 19.41
CA ARG A 31 -5.83 -5.60 20.21
C ARG A 31 -5.08 -4.36 20.70
N GLY A 32 -5.37 -3.17 20.17
CA GLY A 32 -4.58 -1.97 20.42
C GLY A 32 -3.14 -2.07 19.88
N TYR A 33 -2.93 -2.88 18.84
CA TYR A 33 -1.62 -3.12 18.25
C TYR A 33 -1.62 -2.66 16.79
N PRO A 34 -0.67 -1.80 16.36
CA PRO A 34 -0.66 -1.30 14.98
C PRO A 34 -0.50 -2.41 13.94
N LEU A 35 -1.41 -2.45 12.96
CA LEU A 35 -1.42 -3.43 11.87
C LEU A 35 -0.08 -3.53 11.12
N VAL A 36 0.56 -2.39 10.87
CA VAL A 36 1.83 -2.28 10.14
C VAL A 36 2.99 -2.99 10.83
N LEU A 37 2.87 -3.32 12.12
CA LEU A 37 3.90 -4.02 12.89
C LEU A 37 3.69 -5.55 12.92
N ASN A 38 2.70 -6.08 12.20
CA ASN A 38 2.45 -7.52 12.13
C ASN A 38 3.57 -8.26 11.40
N LYS A 39 3.85 -9.50 11.83
CA LYS A 39 4.81 -10.41 11.19
C LYS A 39 4.16 -11.79 11.03
N PRO A 40 3.99 -12.32 9.79
CA PRO A 40 4.30 -11.67 8.51
C PRO A 40 3.41 -10.42 8.26
N PRO A 41 3.86 -9.46 7.43
CA PRO A 41 3.09 -8.27 7.12
C PRO A 41 1.79 -8.63 6.36
N THR A 42 0.73 -7.87 6.60
CA THR A 42 -0.55 -8.03 5.88
C THR A 42 -0.58 -7.14 4.64
N LEU A 43 -1.48 -7.43 3.70
CA LEU A 43 -1.62 -6.60 2.49
C LEU A 43 -2.01 -5.15 2.82
N ALA A 44 -2.94 -4.95 3.76
CA ALA A 44 -3.29 -3.61 4.21
C ALA A 44 -2.13 -2.95 4.98
N GLY A 45 -1.37 -3.71 5.78
CA GLY A 45 -0.16 -3.21 6.44
C GLY A 45 0.88 -2.68 5.46
N LEU A 46 1.19 -3.45 4.40
CA LEU A 46 2.11 -3.04 3.34
C LEU A 46 1.58 -1.82 2.58
N ALA A 47 0.28 -1.77 2.29
CA ALA A 47 -0.33 -0.64 1.59
C ALA A 47 -0.26 0.66 2.42
N PHE A 48 -0.47 0.58 3.74
CA PHE A 48 -0.29 1.72 4.65
C PHE A 48 1.17 2.18 4.71
N GLU A 49 2.10 1.24 4.76
CA GLU A 49 3.53 1.55 4.73
C GLU A 49 3.88 2.28 3.43
N GLN A 50 3.49 1.76 2.26
CA GLN A 50 3.71 2.41 0.97
C GLN A 50 3.11 3.82 0.89
N ALA A 51 1.90 4.03 1.42
CA ALA A 51 1.28 5.35 1.47
C ALA A 51 2.07 6.33 2.35
N ALA A 52 2.58 5.86 3.50
CA ALA A 52 3.43 6.67 4.38
C ALA A 52 4.76 7.03 3.71
N TRP A 53 5.39 6.08 3.00
CA TRP A 53 6.61 6.35 2.22
C TRP A 53 6.38 7.42 1.16
N ARG A 54 5.33 7.30 0.34
CA ARG A 54 4.97 8.32 -0.66
C ARG A 54 4.73 9.70 -0.06
N LEU A 55 4.12 9.74 1.12
CA LEU A 55 3.84 10.99 1.84
C LEU A 55 5.11 11.67 2.34
N VAL A 56 6.05 10.89 2.88
CA VAL A 56 7.30 11.42 3.45
C VAL A 56 8.33 11.74 2.35
N GLU A 57 8.38 10.95 1.28
CA GLU A 57 9.38 11.08 0.22
C GLU A 57 8.97 11.98 -0.96
N GLN A 58 7.81 12.65 -0.92
CA GLN A 58 7.34 13.57 -1.98
C GLN A 58 7.54 13.04 -3.41
N ASP A 59 7.23 11.76 -3.67
CA ASP A 59 7.21 11.18 -5.02
C ASP A 59 8.58 10.87 -5.66
N SER A 60 9.66 10.65 -4.87
CA SER A 60 10.99 10.28 -5.41
C SER A 60 11.20 8.81 -5.77
N MET A 61 10.18 7.94 -5.63
CA MET A 61 10.34 6.52 -5.93
C MET A 61 10.30 6.27 -7.45
N GLN A 62 11.45 6.31 -8.11
CA GLN A 62 11.62 5.69 -9.41
C GLN A 62 11.46 4.18 -9.24
N ALA A 63 10.45 3.60 -9.88
CA ALA A 63 10.29 2.15 -9.95
C ALA A 63 11.55 1.55 -10.60
N VAL A 64 12.44 1.00 -9.79
CA VAL A 64 13.56 0.19 -10.28
C VAL A 64 12.93 -1.12 -10.76
N MET A 65 12.70 -1.23 -12.07
CA MET A 65 12.40 -2.49 -12.70
C MET A 65 13.65 -3.35 -12.60
N VAL A 66 13.69 -4.27 -11.63
CA VAL A 66 14.72 -5.29 -11.60
C VAL A 66 14.34 -6.30 -12.67
N GLU A 67 15.01 -6.25 -13.82
CA GLU A 67 14.95 -7.35 -14.77
C GLU A 67 15.59 -8.57 -14.10
N GLU A 68 14.80 -9.62 -13.82
CA GLU A 68 15.36 -10.90 -13.42
C GLU A 68 16.20 -11.44 -14.58
N GLU A 69 17.52 -11.44 -14.44
CA GLU A 69 18.38 -12.18 -15.35
C GLU A 69 17.95 -13.65 -15.36
N PRO A 70 17.78 -14.27 -16.54
CA PRO A 70 17.36 -15.66 -16.61
C PRO A 70 18.44 -16.52 -15.94
N LYS A 71 18.04 -17.25 -14.88
CA LYS A 71 18.90 -18.23 -14.22
C LYS A 71 19.42 -19.21 -15.28
N ARG A 72 20.70 -19.10 -15.62
CA ARG A 72 21.43 -20.12 -16.39
C ARG A 72 21.52 -21.38 -15.52
N GLY A 73 20.67 -22.35 -15.82
CA GLY A 73 20.78 -23.75 -15.43
C GLY A 73 20.54 -24.60 -16.66
#